data_AF-A0A0F9NA52-F1
#
_entry.id   AF-A0A0F9NA52-F1
#
_cell.length_a   1.000
_cell.length_b   1.000
_cell.length_c   1.000
_cell.angle_alpha   90.00
_cell.angle_beta   90.00
_cell.angle_gamma   90.00
#
_symmetry.space_group_name_H-M   'P 1'
#
loop_
_entity.id
_entity.type
_entity.pdbx_description
1 polymer ?
#
loop_
_entity_poly.entity_id
_entity_poly.type
_entity_poly.pdbx_seq_one_letter_code
_entity_poly.pdbx_strand_id
1 'polypeptide(L)'
;MRNRILVTILACLLFSLNAGAATTVIGTVADASGGLLANGTIQFKLSQEGTVTDPLLLLQNPTITCTITTGVITACSVRGNDEISPAGTVYEVQIFDADGITLLPPRTYSITGATWDIGTQTPNPSSVQTGIHGASLHSGDVIPAANQEFGAFYSDFGEIAAPANPGANVRRLFVNSATGELSVRTTAGVTTSLEAGGILSAANR
;
A
#
# COMPACT_ATOMS: atom_id res chain seq x y z
N MET A 1 4.17 38.51 52.84
CA MET A 1 4.61 37.14 52.49
C MET A 1 3.42 36.33 51.96
N ARG A 2 2.92 36.69 50.77
CA ARG A 2 1.62 36.24 50.25
C ARG A 2 1.72 36.18 48.72
N ASN A 3 2.26 35.08 48.15
CA ASN A 3 2.15 34.73 46.71
C ASN A 3 2.96 33.49 46.25
N ARG A 4 2.99 32.37 46.99
CA ARG A 4 3.77 31.19 46.54
C ARG A 4 3.10 29.83 46.64
N ILE A 5 1.79 29.75 46.87
CA ILE A 5 1.09 28.45 47.03
C ILE A 5 0.11 28.14 45.87
N LEU A 6 -0.16 29.09 44.96
CA LEU A 6 -1.21 28.94 43.95
C LEU A 6 -0.72 28.60 42.53
N VAL A 7 0.56 28.23 42.35
CA VAL A 7 1.12 27.94 41.00
C VAL A 7 1.33 26.44 40.76
N THR A 8 1.29 25.60 41.81
CA THR A 8 1.55 24.15 41.65
C THR A 8 0.28 23.32 41.43
N ILE A 9 -0.92 23.84 41.74
CA ILE A 9 -2.19 23.11 41.55
C ILE A 9 -2.78 23.34 40.14
N LEU A 10 -2.35 24.38 39.42
CA LEU A 10 -2.82 24.66 38.05
C LEU A 10 -2.05 23.88 36.96
N ALA A 11 -0.95 23.21 37.31
CA ALA A 11 -0.22 22.31 36.40
C ALA A 11 -0.73 20.85 36.44
N CYS A 12 -1.64 20.50 37.36
CA CYS A 12 -2.21 19.16 37.48
C CYS A 12 -3.54 18.96 36.73
N LEU A 13 -4.08 19.99 36.06
CA LEU A 13 -5.37 19.92 35.35
C LEU A 13 -5.27 19.89 33.82
N LEU A 14 -4.09 19.68 33.25
CA LEU A 14 -3.90 19.52 31.79
C LEU A 14 -3.33 18.16 31.38
N PHE A 15 -3.17 17.21 32.31
CA PHE A 15 -3.16 15.80 31.95
C PHE A 15 -4.62 15.37 31.78
N SER A 16 -5.24 15.76 30.67
CA SER A 16 -6.36 15.01 30.14
C SER A 16 -5.84 13.58 29.95
N LEU A 17 -6.23 12.69 30.86
CA LEU A 17 -6.24 11.27 30.59
C LEU A 17 -7.09 11.09 29.33
N ASN A 18 -6.46 11.01 28.16
CA ASN A 18 -7.05 10.35 27.01
C ASN A 18 -7.14 8.88 27.40
N ALA A 19 -8.16 8.53 28.18
CA ALA A 19 -8.65 7.17 28.24
C ALA A 19 -8.96 6.79 26.79
N GLY A 20 -8.31 5.74 26.28
CA GLY A 20 -8.31 5.40 24.86
C GLY A 20 -9.72 5.39 24.28
N ALA A 21 -10.04 6.43 23.52
CA ALA A 21 -11.38 6.69 23.04
C ALA A 21 -11.50 6.11 21.63
N ALA A 22 -12.61 5.44 21.35
CA ALA A 22 -12.84 4.91 20.01
C ALA A 22 -12.72 6.02 18.96
N THR A 23 -11.91 5.81 17.92
CA THR A 23 -11.87 6.66 16.74
C THR A 23 -13.14 6.45 15.96
N THR A 24 -13.92 7.53 15.76
CA THR A 24 -15.11 7.48 14.92
C THR A 24 -14.70 7.52 13.45
N VAL A 25 -15.14 6.54 12.67
CA VAL A 25 -14.86 6.47 11.23
C VAL A 25 -16.05 7.05 10.46
N ILE A 26 -15.75 8.00 9.59
CA ILE A 26 -16.72 8.67 8.72
C ILE A 26 -16.24 8.64 7.27
N GLY A 27 -17.11 9.10 6.37
CA GLY A 27 -16.77 9.36 4.98
C GLY A 27 -17.85 8.90 4.01
N THR A 28 -17.68 9.29 2.75
CA THR A 28 -18.54 8.91 1.64
C THR A 28 -17.83 7.91 0.72
N VAL A 29 -18.53 6.85 0.33
CA VAL A 29 -18.05 5.80 -0.56
C VAL A 29 -18.88 5.80 -1.84
N ALA A 30 -18.19 5.89 -2.96
CA ALA A 30 -18.78 5.79 -4.29
C ALA A 30 -18.18 4.61 -5.05
N ASP A 31 -18.93 4.06 -6.00
CA ASP A 31 -18.45 3.05 -6.94
C ASP A 31 -17.54 3.68 -8.03
N ALA A 32 -17.00 2.83 -8.91
CA ALA A 32 -16.11 3.26 -9.98
C ALA A 32 -16.77 4.20 -11.02
N SER A 33 -18.11 4.24 -11.08
CA SER A 33 -18.88 5.16 -11.92
C SER A 33 -19.20 6.49 -11.22
N GLY A 34 -18.83 6.63 -9.95
CA GLY A 34 -19.13 7.79 -9.12
C GLY A 34 -20.51 7.75 -8.46
N GLY A 35 -21.26 6.64 -8.60
CA GLY A 35 -22.51 6.42 -7.90
C GLY A 35 -22.28 6.15 -6.42
N LEU A 36 -23.11 6.73 -5.54
CA LEU A 36 -23.01 6.45 -4.10
C LEU A 36 -23.31 4.99 -3.81
N LEU A 37 -22.43 4.33 -3.06
CA LEU A 37 -22.56 2.91 -2.77
C LEU A 37 -23.76 2.65 -1.84
N ALA A 38 -24.79 2.00 -2.36
CA ALA A 38 -25.94 1.59 -1.56
C ALA A 38 -25.68 0.25 -0.87
N ASN A 39 -25.85 0.21 0.45
CA ASN A 39 -25.86 -1.02 1.27
C ASN A 39 -24.56 -1.84 1.23
N GLY A 40 -23.41 -1.21 1.02
CA GLY A 40 -22.11 -1.87 1.08
C GLY A 40 -21.61 -2.11 2.50
N THR A 41 -20.43 -2.69 2.61
CA THR A 41 -19.72 -2.83 3.89
C THR A 41 -18.27 -2.37 3.78
N ILE A 42 -17.75 -1.83 4.88
CA ILE A 42 -16.33 -1.55 5.05
C ILE A 42 -15.81 -2.40 6.19
N GLN A 43 -14.67 -3.05 5.98
CA GLN A 43 -14.03 -3.93 6.94
C GLN A 43 -12.68 -3.35 7.35
N PHE A 44 -12.40 -3.41 8.65
CA PHE A 44 -11.14 -3.01 9.26
C PHE A 44 -10.56 -4.22 9.98
N LYS A 45 -9.35 -4.60 9.61
CA LYS A 45 -8.60 -5.67 10.27
C LYS A 45 -7.27 -5.12 10.73
N LEU A 46 -6.84 -5.44 11.95
CA LEU A 46 -5.53 -5.03 12.41
C LEU A 46 -4.44 -5.85 11.70
N SER A 47 -3.32 -5.21 11.37
CA SER A 47 -2.16 -5.87 10.76
C SER A 47 -1.52 -6.91 11.68
N GLN A 48 -1.74 -6.76 12.98
CA GLN A 48 -1.21 -7.60 14.03
C GLN A 48 -2.05 -7.44 15.30
N GLU A 49 -1.91 -8.38 16.23
CA GLU A 49 -2.51 -8.25 17.56
C GLU A 49 -1.88 -7.08 18.32
N GLY A 50 -2.67 -6.48 19.21
CA GLY A 50 -2.17 -5.42 20.07
C GLY A 50 -2.95 -5.33 21.37
N THR A 51 -2.41 -4.55 22.30
CA THR A 51 -3.04 -4.18 23.55
C THR A 51 -3.35 -2.70 23.56
N VAL A 52 -4.39 -2.29 24.27
CA VAL A 52 -4.67 -0.88 24.57
C VAL A 52 -4.13 -0.53 25.95
N THR A 53 -4.18 0.75 26.32
CA THR A 53 -3.73 1.27 27.63
C THR A 53 -4.32 0.54 28.84
N ASP A 54 -5.42 -0.22 28.67
CA ASP A 54 -5.79 -1.29 29.59
C ASP A 54 -5.11 -2.61 29.17
N PRO A 55 -4.01 -3.03 29.85
CA PRO A 55 -3.22 -4.20 29.47
C PRO A 55 -3.98 -5.54 29.64
N LEU A 56 -5.18 -5.54 30.23
CA LEU A 56 -6.04 -6.72 30.33
C LEU A 56 -6.98 -6.90 29.13
N LEU A 57 -7.08 -5.89 28.25
CA LEU A 57 -7.86 -5.96 27.02
C LEU A 57 -6.94 -6.25 25.82
N LEU A 58 -6.71 -7.54 25.56
CA LEU A 58 -6.10 -7.99 24.32
C LEU A 58 -7.07 -7.74 23.15
N LEU A 59 -6.65 -6.95 22.16
CA LEU A 59 -7.35 -6.90 20.88
C LEU A 59 -6.93 -8.11 20.05
N GLN A 60 -7.72 -9.18 20.15
CA GLN A 60 -7.62 -10.37 19.31
C GLN A 60 -8.10 -10.06 17.89
N ASN A 61 -7.29 -9.32 17.11
CA ASN A 61 -7.48 -8.95 15.70
C ASN A 61 -8.87 -9.22 15.10
N PRO A 62 -9.96 -8.62 15.61
CA PRO A 62 -11.27 -8.92 15.09
C PRO A 62 -11.49 -8.05 13.86
N THR A 63 -12.04 -8.63 12.79
CA THR A 63 -12.53 -7.82 11.68
C THR A 63 -13.70 -6.99 12.19
N ILE A 64 -13.53 -5.66 12.21
CA ILE A 64 -14.60 -4.72 12.50
C ILE A 64 -15.28 -4.43 11.17
N THR A 65 -16.57 -4.76 11.08
CA THR A 65 -17.39 -4.51 9.89
C THR A 65 -18.37 -3.39 10.17
N CYS A 66 -18.36 -2.37 9.34
CA CYS A 66 -19.31 -1.27 9.38
C CYS A 66 -20.14 -1.23 8.10
N THR A 67 -21.40 -0.81 8.23
CA THR A 67 -22.33 -0.70 7.10
C THR A 67 -22.17 0.65 6.39
N ILE A 68 -22.34 0.63 5.08
CA ILE A 68 -22.42 1.81 4.23
C ILE A 68 -23.88 1.92 3.77
N THR A 69 -24.57 2.96 4.21
CA THR A 69 -25.95 3.23 3.80
C THR A 69 -25.97 4.47 2.94
N THR A 70 -26.50 4.37 1.71
CA THR A 70 -26.59 5.50 0.76
C THR A 70 -25.26 6.25 0.56
N GLY A 71 -24.17 5.49 0.45
CA GLY A 71 -22.81 6.00 0.29
C GLY A 71 -22.18 6.56 1.55
N VAL A 72 -22.84 6.53 2.71
CA VAL A 72 -22.30 7.08 3.96
C VAL A 72 -21.99 5.95 4.94
N ILE A 73 -20.80 5.99 5.56
CA ILE A 73 -20.45 5.07 6.65
C ILE A 73 -21.28 5.42 7.89
N THR A 74 -22.12 4.50 8.33
CA THR A 74 -23.01 4.72 9.48
C THR A 74 -22.42 4.09 10.75
N ALA A 75 -22.29 4.90 11.81
CA ALA A 75 -21.96 4.46 13.18
C ALA A 75 -20.76 3.48 13.27
N CYS A 76 -19.63 3.87 12.70
CA CYS A 76 -18.42 3.06 12.70
C CYS A 76 -17.40 3.60 13.72
N SER A 77 -16.87 2.73 14.56
CA SER A 77 -15.80 3.10 15.49
C SER A 77 -14.76 2.00 15.58
N VAL A 78 -13.49 2.39 15.55
CA VAL A 78 -12.34 1.51 15.70
C VAL A 78 -11.46 2.03 16.85
N ARG A 79 -10.43 1.27 17.24
CA ARG A 79 -9.41 1.81 18.15
C ARG A 79 -8.38 2.56 17.32
N GLY A 80 -7.97 3.74 17.74
CA GLY A 80 -6.91 4.48 17.06
C GLY A 80 -5.58 3.73 17.16
N ASN A 81 -4.76 3.74 16.11
CA ASN A 81 -3.42 3.15 16.11
C ASN A 81 -2.47 3.85 17.10
N ASP A 82 -2.77 5.09 17.46
CA ASP A 82 -2.12 5.86 18.52
C ASP A 82 -2.41 5.33 19.94
N GLU A 83 -3.38 4.44 20.09
CA GLU A 83 -3.77 3.82 21.35
C GLU A 83 -3.41 2.33 21.43
N ILE A 84 -2.84 1.77 20.36
CA ILE A 84 -2.53 0.34 20.23
C ILE A 84 -1.03 0.10 20.39
N SER A 85 -0.68 -0.86 21.24
CA SER A 85 0.67 -1.36 21.44
C SER A 85 0.81 -2.77 20.84
N PRO A 86 1.90 -3.09 20.13
CA PRO A 86 3.05 -2.23 19.89
C PRO A 86 2.74 -1.15 18.84
N ALA A 87 3.49 -0.05 18.91
CA ALA A 87 3.41 1.02 17.93
C ALA A 87 3.72 0.51 16.51
N GLY A 88 3.18 1.19 15.50
CA GLY A 88 3.32 0.77 14.10
C GLY A 88 2.26 -0.24 13.65
N THR A 89 1.33 -0.61 14.53
CA THR A 89 0.12 -1.33 14.13
C THR A 89 -0.71 -0.47 13.17
N VAL A 90 -1.21 -1.06 12.08
CA VAL A 90 -2.04 -0.39 11.07
C VAL A 90 -3.32 -1.17 10.82
N TYR A 91 -4.29 -0.56 10.15
CA TYR A 91 -5.50 -1.23 9.69
C TYR A 91 -5.40 -1.60 8.23
N GLU A 92 -5.66 -2.87 7.90
CA GLU A 92 -6.05 -3.30 6.57
C GLU A 92 -7.54 -3.01 6.39
N VAL A 93 -7.86 -2.23 5.35
CA VAL A 93 -9.21 -1.74 5.05
C VAL A 93 -9.65 -2.27 3.70
N GLN A 94 -10.85 -2.84 3.67
CA GLN A 94 -11.51 -3.34 2.47
C GLN A 94 -12.93 -2.80 2.37
N ILE A 95 -13.42 -2.58 1.15
CA ILE A 95 -14.80 -2.18 0.89
C ILE A 95 -15.44 -3.20 -0.03
N PHE A 96 -16.63 -3.64 0.33
CA PHE A 96 -17.47 -4.54 -0.43
C PHE A 96 -18.79 -3.86 -0.78
N ASP A 97 -19.36 -4.21 -1.93
CA ASP A 97 -20.72 -3.83 -2.26
C ASP A 97 -21.77 -4.67 -1.52
N ALA A 98 -23.05 -4.46 -1.83
CA ALA A 98 -24.17 -5.16 -1.21
C ALA A 98 -24.17 -6.68 -1.49
N ASP A 99 -23.56 -7.11 -2.60
CA ASP A 99 -23.47 -8.51 -3.02
C ASP A 99 -22.18 -9.18 -2.49
N GLY A 100 -21.34 -8.43 -1.77
CA GLY A 100 -20.08 -8.92 -1.21
C GLY A 100 -18.91 -8.89 -2.20
N ILE A 101 -19.06 -8.22 -3.35
CA ILE A 101 -17.96 -8.03 -4.30
C ILE A 101 -17.03 -6.94 -3.77
N THR A 102 -15.73 -7.19 -3.82
CA THR A 102 -14.71 -6.23 -3.40
C THR A 102 -14.65 -5.05 -4.36
N LEU A 103 -14.97 -3.85 -3.86
CA LEU A 103 -14.83 -2.58 -4.57
C LEU A 103 -13.48 -1.91 -4.28
N LEU A 104 -13.03 -1.99 -3.03
CA LEU A 104 -11.69 -1.56 -2.62
C LEU A 104 -10.92 -2.79 -2.14
N PRO A 105 -9.88 -3.23 -2.88
CA PRO A 105 -9.00 -4.29 -2.39
C PRO A 105 -8.28 -3.86 -1.11
N PRO A 106 -7.70 -4.81 -0.34
CA PRO A 106 -6.97 -4.50 0.89
C PRO A 106 -5.98 -3.34 0.73
N ARG A 107 -6.13 -2.33 1.58
CA ARG A 107 -5.18 -1.21 1.69
C ARG A 107 -4.88 -0.92 3.15
N THR A 108 -3.66 -0.53 3.44
CA THR A 108 -3.24 -0.21 4.80
C THR A 108 -3.43 1.28 5.10
N TYR A 109 -3.91 1.58 6.31
CA TYR A 109 -4.11 2.94 6.80
C TYR A 109 -3.64 3.06 8.24
N SER A 110 -3.07 4.21 8.57
CA SER A 110 -2.90 4.67 9.95
C SER A 110 -4.12 5.50 10.35
N ILE A 111 -4.95 4.93 11.22
CA ILE A 111 -6.14 5.56 11.79
C ILE A 111 -5.76 6.14 13.14
N THR A 112 -5.83 7.46 13.31
CA THR A 112 -5.44 8.14 14.57
C THR A 112 -6.40 9.27 14.91
N GLY A 113 -6.47 9.64 16.19
CA GLY A 113 -7.32 10.73 16.67
C GLY A 113 -8.79 10.34 16.85
N ALA A 114 -9.62 11.32 17.24
CA ALA A 114 -11.02 11.07 17.61
C ALA A 114 -11.96 10.83 16.41
N THR A 115 -11.65 11.39 15.25
CA THR A 115 -12.44 11.24 14.02
C THR A 115 -11.51 11.02 12.84
N TRP A 116 -11.82 10.02 12.03
CA TRP A 116 -11.06 9.64 10.84
C TRP A 116 -11.99 9.52 9.63
N ASP A 117 -11.75 10.34 8.60
CA ASP A 117 -12.60 10.40 7.41
C ASP A 117 -11.90 9.73 6.21
N ILE A 118 -12.35 8.54 5.82
CA ILE A 118 -11.73 7.78 4.72
C ILE A 118 -11.67 8.55 3.40
N GLY A 119 -12.60 9.48 3.15
CA GLY A 119 -12.66 10.26 1.91
C GLY A 119 -11.52 11.26 1.75
N THR A 120 -10.82 11.58 2.85
CA THR A 120 -9.68 12.51 2.87
C THR A 120 -8.32 11.83 3.01
N GLN A 121 -8.33 10.52 3.27
CA GLN A 121 -7.14 9.80 3.70
C GLN A 121 -6.43 9.21 2.51
N THR A 122 -5.12 9.44 2.45
CA THR A 122 -4.27 8.69 1.54
C THR A 122 -3.92 7.37 2.22
N PRO A 123 -4.11 6.22 1.54
CA PRO A 123 -3.59 4.96 2.06
C PRO A 123 -2.12 5.12 2.39
N ASN A 124 -1.65 4.41 3.41
CA ASN A 124 -0.21 4.25 3.59
C ASN A 124 0.35 3.71 2.27
N PRO A 125 1.57 4.09 1.87
CA PRO A 125 2.22 3.54 0.70
C PRO A 125 2.32 2.03 0.91
N SER A 126 1.31 1.33 0.43
CA SER A 126 1.20 -0.11 0.46
C SER A 126 2.43 -0.60 -0.32
N SER A 127 3.08 -1.73 -0.03
CA SER A 127 2.49 -3.07 -0.17
C SER A 127 1.43 -3.20 -1.28
N VAL A 128 1.27 -2.21 -2.18
CA VAL A 128 0.88 -2.48 -3.54
C VAL A 128 2.03 -3.41 -3.90
N GLN A 129 1.73 -4.69 -4.04
CA GLN A 129 2.37 -5.37 -5.14
C GLN A 129 2.01 -4.53 -6.38
N THR A 130 2.74 -3.42 -6.61
CA THR A 130 3.34 -3.22 -7.91
C THR A 130 3.94 -4.58 -8.14
N GLY A 131 3.26 -5.41 -8.95
CA GLY A 131 3.63 -6.81 -9.11
C GLY A 131 5.14 -6.83 -9.13
N ILE A 132 5.73 -7.36 -8.05
CA ILE A 132 7.17 -7.43 -7.94
C ILE A 132 7.46 -8.49 -8.98
N HIS A 133 7.63 -8.08 -10.23
CA HIS A 133 8.10 -8.93 -11.28
C HIS A 133 9.54 -9.28 -10.89
N GLY A 134 9.71 -10.39 -10.17
CA GLY A 134 10.95 -11.14 -10.12
C GLY A 134 11.91 -10.96 -8.92
N ALA A 135 11.60 -10.18 -7.87
CA ALA A 135 12.54 -10.05 -6.73
C ALA A 135 12.09 -10.74 -5.42
N SER A 136 10.82 -10.61 -5.02
CA SER A 136 10.37 -11.08 -3.69
C SER A 136 9.78 -12.50 -3.68
N LEU A 137 9.57 -13.11 -4.85
CA LEU A 137 9.12 -14.51 -5.01
C LEU A 137 10.26 -15.46 -5.38
N HIS A 138 11.48 -14.95 -5.54
CA HIS A 138 12.68 -15.79 -5.65
C HIS A 138 13.25 -16.03 -4.25
N SER A 139 12.46 -16.65 -3.35
CA SER A 139 13.08 -17.46 -2.29
C SER A 139 13.50 -18.76 -2.94
N GLY A 140 14.56 -18.68 -3.76
CA GLY A 140 15.09 -19.84 -4.44
C GLY A 140 15.60 -20.82 -3.40
N ASP A 141 14.78 -21.82 -3.07
CA ASP A 141 15.34 -23.14 -2.82
C ASP A 141 16.13 -23.50 -4.09
N VAL A 142 17.43 -23.68 -3.92
CA VAL A 142 18.31 -24.17 -4.97
C VAL A 142 17.87 -25.61 -5.25
N ILE A 143 16.99 -25.79 -6.25
CA ILE A 143 16.65 -27.11 -6.77
C ILE A 143 17.66 -27.43 -7.87
N PRO A 144 18.55 -28.43 -7.68
CA PRO A 144 19.46 -28.86 -8.74
C PRO A 144 18.62 -29.32 -9.94
N ALA A 145 18.81 -28.67 -11.09
CA ALA A 145 18.17 -28.91 -12.40
C ALA A 145 16.86 -28.16 -12.76
N ALA A 146 16.45 -27.09 -12.05
CA ALA A 146 15.28 -26.29 -12.43
C ALA A 146 15.64 -24.93 -13.08
N ASN A 147 15.07 -24.66 -14.27
CA ASN A 147 15.08 -23.35 -14.95
C ASN A 147 14.00 -22.43 -14.35
N GLN A 148 14.28 -21.81 -13.21
CA GLN A 148 13.30 -21.17 -12.33
C GLN A 148 12.76 -19.81 -12.85
N GLU A 149 13.28 -19.26 -13.94
CA GLU A 149 13.06 -17.84 -14.28
C GLU A 149 12.22 -17.61 -15.56
N PHE A 150 12.14 -18.60 -16.45
CA PHE A 150 11.48 -18.43 -17.76
C PHE A 150 10.35 -19.42 -18.06
N GLY A 151 9.93 -20.25 -17.09
CA GLY A 151 8.81 -21.19 -17.26
C GLY A 151 8.93 -22.01 -18.55
N ALA A 152 8.11 -21.67 -19.56
CA ALA A 152 8.12 -22.26 -20.91
C ALA A 152 9.36 -21.90 -21.78
N PHE A 153 10.46 -21.46 -21.17
CA PHE A 153 11.73 -21.08 -21.80
C PHE A 153 11.68 -19.79 -22.64
N TYR A 154 10.64 -18.96 -22.49
CA TYR A 154 10.54 -17.68 -23.18
C TYR A 154 9.90 -16.60 -22.29
N SER A 155 10.10 -15.35 -22.68
CA SER A 155 9.43 -14.18 -22.13
C SER A 155 8.94 -13.33 -23.29
N ASP A 156 7.65 -13.00 -23.27
CA ASP A 156 7.05 -12.13 -24.28
C ASP A 156 7.28 -10.66 -23.91
N PHE A 157 7.70 -9.86 -24.89
CA PHE A 157 7.88 -8.41 -24.75
C PHE A 157 6.99 -7.68 -25.75
N GLY A 158 6.15 -6.78 -25.25
CA GLY A 158 5.37 -5.89 -26.12
C GLY A 158 6.23 -4.81 -26.77
N GLU A 159 5.86 -4.39 -27.97
CA GLU A 159 6.47 -3.24 -28.63
C GLU A 159 6.13 -1.94 -27.90
N ILE A 160 7.13 -1.07 -27.76
CA ILE A 160 6.96 0.28 -27.22
C ILE A 160 7.74 1.30 -28.05
N ALA A 161 7.30 2.56 -28.02
CA ALA A 161 8.12 3.66 -28.49
C ALA A 161 9.44 3.71 -27.70
N ALA A 162 10.53 4.14 -28.35
CA ALA A 162 11.83 4.20 -27.71
C ALA A 162 11.75 4.98 -26.38
N PRO A 163 12.07 4.34 -25.24
CA PRO A 163 11.87 4.95 -23.93
C PRO A 163 12.86 6.10 -23.73
N ALA A 164 12.61 6.94 -22.72
CA ALA A 164 13.56 7.97 -22.32
C ALA A 164 14.95 7.37 -21.96
N ASN A 165 15.97 8.22 -21.84
CA ASN A 165 17.29 7.76 -21.43
C ASN A 165 17.23 7.19 -20.00
N PRO A 166 17.82 6.01 -19.73
CA PRO A 166 17.98 5.51 -18.37
C PRO A 166 18.92 6.39 -17.53
N GLY A 167 18.82 6.27 -16.20
CA GLY A 167 19.76 6.88 -15.26
C GLY A 167 21.18 6.30 -15.39
N ALA A 168 22.17 6.96 -14.78
CA ALA A 168 23.57 6.58 -14.87
C ALA A 168 23.79 5.07 -14.61
N ASN A 169 24.65 4.45 -15.42
CA ASN A 169 25.00 3.01 -15.36
C ASN A 169 23.85 2.03 -15.64
N VAL A 170 22.71 2.49 -16.15
CA VAL A 170 21.56 1.63 -16.49
C VAL A 170 21.41 1.53 -18.02
N ARG A 171 20.94 0.36 -18.48
CA ARG A 171 20.52 0.12 -19.87
C ARG A 171 19.05 -0.30 -19.87
N ARG A 172 18.31 0.09 -20.92
CA ARG A 172 16.92 -0.37 -21.14
C ARG A 172 16.90 -1.35 -22.29
N LEU A 173 16.39 -2.55 -22.05
CA LEU A 173 16.05 -3.54 -23.07
C LEU A 173 14.56 -3.39 -23.40
N PHE A 174 14.21 -3.29 -24.67
CA PHE A 174 12.82 -3.12 -25.12
C PHE A 174 12.65 -3.54 -26.58
N VAL A 175 11.45 -3.91 -27.00
CA VAL A 175 11.12 -4.09 -28.42
C VAL A 175 10.68 -2.74 -28.98
N ASN A 176 11.39 -2.23 -29.97
CA ASN A 176 11.19 -0.88 -30.50
C ASN A 176 10.07 -0.85 -31.53
N SER A 177 8.95 -0.21 -31.22
CA SER A 177 7.79 -0.13 -32.12
C SER A 177 8.06 0.58 -33.46
N ALA A 178 9.16 1.32 -33.58
CA ALA A 178 9.55 1.94 -34.85
C ALA A 178 10.26 0.97 -35.80
N THR A 179 10.91 -0.07 -35.26
CA THR A 179 11.69 -1.05 -36.05
C THR A 179 11.18 -2.48 -35.95
N GLY A 180 10.37 -2.79 -34.94
CA GLY A 180 9.94 -4.15 -34.59
C GLY A 180 11.01 -4.99 -33.89
N GLU A 181 12.16 -4.41 -33.55
CA GLU A 181 13.35 -5.17 -33.12
C GLU A 181 13.65 -5.02 -31.62
N LEU A 182 14.15 -6.09 -31.00
CA LEU A 182 14.76 -6.02 -29.67
C LEU A 182 15.97 -5.08 -29.66
N SER A 183 15.90 -4.08 -28.80
CA SER A 183 16.83 -2.95 -28.77
C SER A 183 17.32 -2.65 -27.36
N VAL A 184 18.54 -2.13 -27.27
CA VAL A 184 19.12 -1.61 -26.02
C VAL A 184 19.35 -0.11 -26.13
N ARG A 185 18.86 0.65 -25.15
CA ARG A 185 19.15 2.10 -25.00
C ARG A 185 20.11 2.36 -23.85
N THR A 186 21.13 3.16 -24.12
CA THR A 186 22.14 3.59 -23.15
C THR A 186 21.79 4.92 -22.49
N THR A 187 22.49 5.26 -21.41
CA THR A 187 22.36 6.55 -20.71
C THR A 187 22.66 7.76 -21.58
N ALA A 188 23.55 7.60 -22.56
CA ALA A 188 23.87 8.60 -23.58
C ALA A 188 22.77 8.77 -24.64
N GLY A 189 21.69 7.97 -24.57
CA GLY A 189 20.56 8.02 -25.50
C GLY A 189 20.80 7.31 -26.83
N VAL A 190 21.92 6.60 -26.96
CA VAL A 190 22.15 5.71 -28.10
C VAL A 190 21.26 4.47 -27.96
N THR A 191 20.46 4.21 -28.99
CA THR A 191 19.70 2.97 -29.17
C THR A 191 20.42 2.08 -30.17
N THR A 192 20.65 0.83 -29.80
CA THR A 192 21.29 -0.18 -30.65
C THR A 192 20.34 -1.37 -30.78
N SER A 193 20.03 -1.76 -32.02
CA SER A 193 19.31 -3.00 -32.30
C SER A 193 20.21 -4.20 -31.99
N LEU A 194 19.61 -5.24 -31.41
CA LEU A 194 20.27 -6.52 -31.14
C LEU A 194 19.94 -7.58 -32.21
N GLU A 195 19.01 -7.27 -33.12
CA GLU A 195 18.57 -8.16 -34.19
C GLU A 195 19.15 -7.78 -35.55
N ALA A 196 19.54 -6.51 -35.70
CA ALA A 196 20.33 -6.09 -36.84
C ALA A 196 21.68 -6.82 -36.80
N GLY A 197 21.86 -7.80 -37.69
CA GLY A 197 23.07 -8.62 -37.78
C GLY A 197 24.32 -7.75 -37.77
N GLY A 198 24.99 -7.69 -36.61
CA GLY A 198 26.22 -6.95 -36.46
C GLY A 198 27.31 -7.62 -37.28
N ILE A 199 27.89 -6.88 -38.22
CA ILE A 199 29.18 -7.23 -38.79
C ILE A 199 30.15 -7.30 -37.61
N LEU A 200 30.55 -8.51 -37.21
CA LEU A 200 31.57 -8.70 -36.18
C LEU A 200 32.87 -8.05 -36.70
N SER A 201 33.16 -6.83 -36.27
CA SER A 201 34.50 -6.26 -36.44
C SER A 201 35.45 -7.15 -35.62
N ALA A 202 36.27 -7.92 -36.32
CA ALA A 202 37.22 -8.88 -35.78
C ALA A 202 38.41 -8.22 -35.05
N ALA A 203 38.16 -7.11 -34.34
CA ALA A 203 39.20 -6.28 -33.74
C ALA A 203 39.45 -6.56 -32.25
N ASN A 204 38.76 -7.51 -31.61
CA ASN A 204 39.04 -7.90 -30.22
C ASN A 204 38.73 -9.39 -29.96
N ARG A 205 39.57 -10.28 -30.51
CA ARG A 205 39.88 -11.55 -29.86
C ARG A 205 41.35 -11.55 -29.50
#